data_AF-A0A0B7IML1-F1
#
_entry.id   AF-A0A0B7IML1-F1
#
_cell.length_a   1.000
_cell.length_b   1.000
_cell.length_c   1.000
_cell.angle_alpha   90.00
_cell.angle_beta   90.00
_cell.angle_gamma   90.00
#
_symmetry.space_group_name_H-M   'P 1'
#
loop_
_entity.id
_entity.type
_entity.pdbx_description
1 polymer ?
#
loop_
_entity_poly.entity_id
_entity_poly.type
_entity_poly.pdbx_seq_one_letter_code
_entity_poly.pdbx_strand_id
1 'polypeptide(L)'
;MKKSFVQKYNVAGPRYTSYPTVPYWDAHSFTEEKWLESLQRSFKESNQSEGISLYIHLPFCESLCTFCGCHKRITKRHEVEAPYIDAVLKEWKLYTDFLKEVPIIKEIHLGGGTPTFFAPKSN
;
A
#
# COMPACT_ATOMS: atom_id res chain seq x y z
N MET A 1 -12.26 6.10 -45.11
CA MET A 1 -11.08 6.43 -44.26
C MET A 1 -10.78 5.22 -43.38
N LYS A 2 -9.54 4.69 -43.40
CA LYS A 2 -9.14 3.63 -42.46
C LYS A 2 -9.13 4.22 -41.04
N LYS A 3 -9.83 3.60 -40.09
CA LYS A 3 -9.76 3.99 -38.67
C LYS A 3 -8.30 3.99 -38.22
N SER A 4 -7.89 5.01 -37.48
CA SER A 4 -6.54 5.04 -36.91
C SER A 4 -6.37 3.93 -35.86
N PHE A 5 -5.14 3.48 -35.62
CA PHE A 5 -4.88 2.48 -34.58
C PHE A 5 -5.36 2.95 -33.20
N VAL A 6 -5.23 4.25 -32.90
CA VAL A 6 -5.74 4.86 -31.67
C VAL A 6 -7.26 4.65 -31.57
N GLN A 7 -8.01 4.89 -32.64
CA GLN A 7 -9.46 4.65 -32.65
C GLN A 7 -9.84 3.17 -32.53
N LYS A 8 -8.97 2.25 -32.99
CA LYS A 8 -9.20 0.81 -32.88
C LYS A 8 -8.98 0.29 -31.45
N TYR A 9 -7.96 0.80 -30.76
CA TYR A 9 -7.52 0.30 -29.45
C TYR A 9 -7.91 1.18 -28.26
N ASN A 10 -8.60 2.30 -28.48
CA ASN A 10 -9.19 3.11 -27.40
C ASN A 10 -10.44 2.43 -26.83
N VAL A 11 -10.24 1.30 -26.15
CA VAL A 11 -11.25 0.50 -25.45
C VAL A 11 -10.90 0.42 -23.97
N ALA A 12 -11.90 0.25 -23.11
CA ALA A 12 -11.66 0.07 -21.68
C ALA A 12 -10.87 -1.22 -21.42
N GLY A 13 -9.82 -1.12 -20.61
CA GLY A 13 -9.01 -2.25 -20.17
C GLY A 13 -8.65 -2.11 -18.69
N PRO A 14 -8.17 -3.19 -18.05
CA PRO A 14 -7.75 -3.12 -16.66
C PRO A 14 -6.54 -2.20 -16.53
N ARG A 15 -6.39 -1.56 -15.36
CA ARG A 15 -5.16 -0.85 -15.03
C ARG A 15 -4.07 -1.88 -14.73
N TYR A 16 -3.07 -1.94 -15.59
CA TYR A 16 -1.91 -2.83 -15.45
C TYR A 16 -0.91 -2.30 -14.42
N THR A 17 -1.35 -2.19 -13.16
CA THR A 17 -0.49 -1.85 -12.01
C THR A 17 0.06 -3.08 -11.31
N SER A 18 -0.51 -4.26 -11.59
CA SER A 18 -0.06 -5.57 -11.11
C SER A 18 -0.46 -6.65 -12.11
N TYR A 19 0.13 -7.84 -11.98
CA TYR A 19 -0.31 -9.03 -12.71
C TYR A 19 -0.40 -10.25 -11.77
N PRO A 20 -1.55 -10.95 -11.71
CA PRO A 20 -2.83 -10.61 -12.34
C PRO A 20 -3.38 -9.26 -11.83
N THR A 21 -4.18 -8.58 -12.65
CA THR A 21 -4.79 -7.30 -12.25
C THR A 21 -5.88 -7.54 -11.20
N VAL A 22 -6.16 -6.55 -10.34
CA VAL A 22 -7.07 -6.68 -9.17
C VAL A 22 -8.42 -7.35 -9.48
N PRO A 23 -9.12 -7.07 -10.61
CA PRO A 23 -10.39 -7.73 -10.92
C PRO A 23 -10.31 -9.26 -11.06
N TYR A 24 -9.11 -9.82 -11.23
CA TYR A 24 -8.88 -11.26 -11.35
C TYR A 24 -8.32 -11.88 -10.06
N TRP A 25 -8.24 -11.13 -8.96
CA TRP A 25 -7.85 -11.68 -7.67
C TRP A 25 -8.99 -12.51 -7.10
N ASP A 26 -8.69 -13.75 -6.68
CA ASP A 26 -9.66 -14.62 -6.04
C ASP A 26 -9.67 -14.39 -4.53
N ALA A 27 -10.66 -13.63 -4.05
CA ALA A 27 -10.82 -13.34 -2.63
C ALA A 27 -11.26 -14.57 -1.81
N HIS A 28 -11.79 -15.63 -2.44
CA HIS A 28 -12.28 -16.81 -1.72
C HIS A 28 -11.17 -17.77 -1.31
N SER A 29 -10.04 -17.77 -2.01
CA SER A 29 -8.90 -18.64 -1.69
C SER A 29 -7.93 -18.05 -0.67
N PHE A 30 -8.07 -16.77 -0.33
CA PHE A 30 -7.29 -16.09 0.70
C PHE A 30 -7.60 -16.67 2.08
N THR A 31 -6.56 -17.05 2.82
CA THR A 31 -6.64 -17.39 4.24
C THR A 31 -5.44 -16.78 4.96
N GLU A 32 -5.58 -16.56 6.27
CA GLU A 32 -4.50 -16.03 7.10
C GLU A 32 -3.27 -16.94 7.07
N GLU A 33 -3.46 -18.25 7.14
CA GLU A 33 -2.37 -19.23 7.14
C GLU A 33 -1.56 -19.15 5.84
N LYS A 34 -2.23 -19.10 4.69
CA LYS A 34 -1.57 -18.98 3.38
C LYS A 34 -0.82 -17.67 3.23
N TRP A 35 -1.38 -16.58 3.75
CA TRP A 35 -0.71 -15.28 3.77
C TRP A 35 0.58 -15.33 4.58
N LEU A 36 0.49 -15.85 5.81
CA LEU A 36 1.60 -15.98 6.74
C LEU A 36 2.71 -16.90 6.19
N GLU A 37 2.35 -18.03 5.57
CA GLU A 37 3.30 -18.91 4.88
C GLU A 37 4.01 -18.20 3.71
N SER A 38 3.25 -17.49 2.87
CA SER A 38 3.84 -16.75 1.74
C SER A 38 4.77 -15.63 2.22
N LEU A 39 4.37 -14.91 3.27
CA LEU A 39 5.18 -13.87 3.89
C LEU A 39 6.50 -14.44 4.42
N GLN A 40 6.48 -15.52 5.20
CA GLN A 40 7.70 -16.13 5.74
C GLN A 40 8.64 -16.60 4.63
N ARG A 41 8.09 -17.23 3.59
CA ARG A 41 8.88 -17.69 2.45
C ARG A 41 9.57 -16.53 1.76
N SER A 42 8.82 -15.51 1.34
CA SER A 42 9.38 -14.35 0.65
C SER A 42 10.37 -13.59 1.52
N PHE A 43 10.08 -13.42 2.81
CA PHE A 43 10.99 -12.78 3.76
C PHE A 43 12.31 -13.54 3.89
N LYS A 44 12.28 -14.87 4.02
CA LYS A 44 13.49 -15.69 4.09
C LYS A 44 14.32 -15.61 2.80
N GLU A 45 13.68 -15.51 1.65
CA GLU A 45 14.32 -15.43 0.34
C GLU A 45 15.01 -14.07 0.11
N SER A 46 14.44 -12.96 0.58
CA SER A 46 14.92 -11.62 0.26
C SER A 46 15.61 -10.87 1.41
N ASN A 47 15.28 -11.12 2.68
CA ASN A 47 15.67 -10.24 3.79
C ASN A 47 17.19 -10.01 3.90
N GLN A 48 17.99 -11.08 3.81
CA GLN A 48 19.45 -10.99 3.98
C GLN A 48 20.19 -10.52 2.72
N SER A 49 19.63 -10.75 1.53
CA SER A 49 20.26 -10.47 0.24
C SER A 49 19.88 -9.09 -0.30
N GLU A 50 18.59 -8.78 -0.29
CA GLU A 50 18.00 -7.60 -0.90
C GLU A 50 17.33 -6.66 0.11
N GLY A 51 17.03 -7.16 1.31
CA GLY A 51 16.18 -6.46 2.28
C GLY A 51 14.71 -6.46 1.85
N ILE A 52 13.90 -5.69 2.57
CA ILE A 52 12.47 -5.49 2.27
C ILE A 52 12.15 -4.03 1.96
N SER A 53 11.13 -3.85 1.13
CA SER A 53 10.55 -2.57 0.78
C SER A 53 9.24 -2.38 1.55
N LEU A 54 9.09 -1.26 2.25
CA LEU A 54 7.88 -0.91 2.97
C LEU A 54 7.07 0.14 2.23
N TYR A 55 5.79 -0.10 2.02
CA TYR A 55 4.83 0.93 1.61
C TYR A 55 3.86 1.18 2.76
N ILE A 56 3.82 2.43 3.24
CA ILE A 56 2.90 2.86 4.29
C ILE A 56 1.86 3.79 3.66
N HIS A 57 0.61 3.36 3.71
CA HIS A 57 -0.50 4.16 3.26
C HIS A 57 -0.89 5.18 4.34
N LEU A 58 -0.99 6.45 3.97
CA LEU A 58 -1.33 7.59 4.80
C LEU A 58 -2.56 8.27 4.16
N PRO A 59 -3.78 7.95 4.60
CA PRO A 59 -4.97 8.15 3.79
C PRO A 59 -5.53 9.58 3.83
N PHE A 60 -5.05 10.46 4.72
CA PHE A 60 -5.73 11.72 4.98
C PHE A 60 -5.39 12.81 3.97
N CYS A 61 -6.39 13.64 3.62
CA CYS A 61 -6.22 14.87 2.86
C CYS A 61 -7.07 15.98 3.48
N GLU A 62 -6.54 17.20 3.51
CA GLU A 62 -7.25 18.41 3.99
C GLU A 62 -8.45 18.80 3.10
N SER A 63 -8.32 18.58 1.79
CA SER A 63 -9.28 19.05 0.79
C SER A 63 -9.58 18.00 -0.26
N LEU A 64 -10.81 18.03 -0.77
CA LEU A 64 -11.23 17.17 -1.86
C LEU A 64 -10.73 17.69 -3.22
N CYS A 65 -9.84 16.95 -3.86
CA CYS A 65 -9.53 17.12 -5.28
C CYS A 65 -10.53 16.29 -6.11
N THR A 66 -11.39 16.93 -6.91
CA THR A 66 -12.47 16.28 -7.67
C THR A 66 -11.99 15.30 -8.73
N PHE A 67 -10.75 15.48 -9.23
CA PHE A 67 -10.12 14.59 -10.19
C PHE A 67 -9.39 13.40 -9.55
N CYS A 68 -9.24 13.36 -8.22
CA CYS A 68 -8.37 12.40 -7.56
C CYS A 68 -9.06 11.04 -7.38
N GLY A 69 -8.50 9.99 -8.00
CA GLY A 69 -8.94 8.60 -7.85
C GLY A 69 -8.24 7.79 -6.75
N CYS A 70 -7.35 8.40 -5.96
CA CYS A 70 -6.64 7.69 -4.88
C CYS A 70 -7.59 7.27 -3.76
N HIS A 71 -7.28 6.14 -3.11
CA HIS A 71 -7.87 5.77 -1.83
C HIS A 71 -7.40 6.78 -0.76
N LYS A 72 -8.36 7.52 -0.19
CA LYS A 72 -8.09 8.63 0.73
C LYS A 72 -9.32 8.96 1.57
N ARG A 73 -9.12 9.70 2.65
CA ARG A 73 -10.14 10.20 3.57
C ARG A 73 -9.97 11.71 3.74
N ILE A 74 -10.98 12.48 3.34
CA ILE A 74 -10.93 13.94 3.47
C ILE A 74 -11.32 14.35 4.89
N THR A 75 -10.44 15.08 5.57
CA THR A 75 -10.70 15.63 6.91
C THR A 75 -9.71 16.73 7.25
N LYS A 76 -10.13 17.67 8.11
CA LYS A 76 -9.28 18.72 8.71
C LYS A 76 -8.95 18.47 10.18
N ARG A 77 -9.39 17.30 10.67
CA ARG A 77 -9.33 16.89 12.07
C ARG A 77 -8.02 16.17 12.30
N HIS A 78 -7.00 16.90 12.75
CA HIS A 78 -5.66 16.35 12.99
C HIS A 78 -5.60 15.38 14.18
N GLU A 79 -6.66 15.29 15.00
CA GLU A 79 -6.79 14.26 16.03
C GLU A 79 -6.83 12.82 15.48
N VAL A 80 -7.02 12.65 14.16
CA VAL A 80 -6.97 11.33 13.50
C VAL A 80 -5.55 10.83 13.27
N GLU A 81 -4.53 11.70 13.32
CA GLU A 81 -3.15 11.34 13.02
C GLU A 81 -2.60 10.32 14.01
N ALA A 82 -2.59 10.66 15.30
CA ALA A 82 -1.99 9.83 16.33
C ALA A 82 -2.64 8.45 16.44
N PRO A 83 -3.99 8.30 16.48
CA PRO A 83 -4.63 6.99 16.47
C PRO A 83 -4.29 6.16 15.23
N TYR A 84 -4.10 6.80 14.07
CA TYR A 84 -3.73 6.11 12.84
C TYR A 84 -2.28 5.62 12.88
N ILE A 85 -1.34 6.45 13.32
CA ILE A 85 0.06 6.04 13.51
C ILE A 85 0.16 4.92 14.54
N ASP A 86 -0.58 5.00 15.64
CA ASP A 86 -0.62 3.93 16.65
C ASP A 86 -1.15 2.61 16.06
N ALA A 87 -2.15 2.67 15.17
CA ALA A 87 -2.65 1.49 14.47
C ALA A 87 -1.61 0.89 13.51
N VAL A 88 -0.91 1.72 12.73
CA VAL A 88 0.17 1.29 11.83
C VAL A 88 1.33 0.66 12.61
N LEU A 89 1.71 1.25 13.75
CA LEU A 89 2.77 0.70 14.60
C LEU A 89 2.35 -0.63 15.24
N LYS A 90 1.08 -0.80 15.62
CA LYS A 90 0.54 -2.07 16.10
C LYS A 90 0.56 -3.14 15.00
N GLU A 91 0.15 -2.79 13.78
CA GLU A 91 0.21 -3.69 12.63
C GLU A 91 1.66 -4.11 12.33
N TRP A 92 2.59 -3.15 12.29
CA TRP A 92 4.01 -3.44 12.12
C TRP A 92 4.53 -4.40 13.20
N LYS A 93 4.12 -4.18 14.46
CA LYS A 93 4.48 -5.06 15.56
C LYS A 93 3.99 -6.49 15.35
N LEU A 94 2.76 -6.70 14.86
CA LEU A 94 2.24 -8.04 14.55
C LEU A 94 3.14 -8.76 13.53
N TYR A 95 3.59 -8.04 12.50
CA TYR A 95 4.53 -8.60 11.53
C TYR A 95 5.88 -8.91 12.17
N THR A 96 6.51 -7.97 12.88
CA THR A 96 7.83 -8.21 13.48
C THR A 96 7.83 -9.30 14.55
N ASP A 97 6.73 -9.47 15.29
CA ASP A 97 6.60 -10.54 16.29
C ASP A 97 6.47 -11.92 15.60
N PHE A 98 5.98 -11.96 14.36
CA PHE A 98 5.87 -13.18 13.56
C PHE A 98 7.14 -13.52 12.77
N LEU A 99 7.93 -12.51 12.40
CA LEU A 99 9.19 -12.68 11.68
C LEU A 99 10.29 -13.18 12.65
N LYS A 100 11.07 -14.18 12.21
CA LYS A 100 12.10 -14.83 13.04
C LYS A 100 13.42 -14.06 13.13
N GLU A 101 13.57 -13.02 12.31
CA GLU A 101 14.77 -12.20 12.19
C GLU A 101 14.39 -10.74 12.08
N VAL A 102 15.33 -9.85 12.41
CA VAL A 102 15.13 -8.40 12.25
C VAL A 102 15.07 -8.06 10.75
N PRO A 103 14.01 -7.37 10.27
CA PRO A 103 13.94 -6.95 8.89
C PRO A 103 15.03 -5.94 8.51
N ILE A 104 15.72 -6.18 7.40
CA ILE A 104 16.63 -5.22 6.78
C ILE A 104 15.80 -4.33 5.85
N ILE A 105 15.55 -3.09 6.28
CA ILE A 105 14.75 -2.15 5.50
C ILE A 105 15.61 -1.51 4.42
N LYS A 106 15.29 -1.78 3.16
CA LYS A 106 15.96 -1.19 2.00
C LYS A 106 15.36 0.16 1.61
N GLU A 107 14.04 0.24 1.63
CA GLU A 107 13.32 1.45 1.25
C GLU A 107 11.98 1.58 1.98
N ILE A 108 11.56 2.82 2.17
CA ILE A 108 10.26 3.18 2.75
C ILE A 108 9.59 4.18 1.81
N HIS A 109 8.38 3.84 1.37
CA HIS A 109 7.53 4.65 0.52
C HIS A 109 6.28 5.06 1.29
N LEU A 110 6.07 6.36 1.44
CA LEU A 110 4.89 6.93 2.08
C LEU A 110 3.94 7.46 1.00
N GLY A 111 2.72 6.98 0.94
CA GLY A 111 1.76 7.38 -0.10
C GLY A 111 0.31 7.29 0.35
N GLY A 112 -0.63 7.51 -0.56
CA GLY A 112 -2.07 7.41 -0.28
C GLY A 112 -2.81 8.71 -0.53
N GLY A 113 -3.24 9.36 0.54
CA GLY A 113 -3.74 10.73 0.51
C GLY A 113 -2.59 11.72 0.41
N THR A 114 -2.36 12.45 1.49
CA THR A 114 -1.28 13.44 1.59
C THR A 114 -0.39 13.06 2.77
N PRO A 115 0.77 12.39 2.56
CA PRO A 115 1.70 12.05 3.64
C PRO A 115 2.06 13.23 4.55
N THR A 116 2.18 14.43 3.97
CA THR A 116 2.45 15.68 4.69
C THR A 116 1.24 16.24 5.45
N PHE A 117 0.11 15.53 5.52
CA PHE A 117 -0.97 15.80 6.47
C PHE A 117 -0.49 15.59 7.91
N PHE A 118 0.44 14.64 8.10
CA PHE A 118 0.97 14.31 9.42
C PHE A 118 2.04 15.31 9.82
N ALA A 119 1.82 16.02 10.93
CA ALA A 119 2.77 17.00 11.43
C ALA A 119 3.95 16.32 12.15
N PRO A 120 5.19 16.84 12.02
CA PRO A 120 6.26 16.40 12.89
C PRO A 120 5.90 16.72 14.34
N LYS A 121 6.25 15.85 15.28
CA LYS A 121 6.24 16.23 16.69
C LYS A 121 7.27 17.34 16.87
N SER A 122 6.83 18.51 17.28
CA SER A 122 7.72 19.55 17.80
C SER A 122 8.34 19.00 19.08
N ASN A 123 9.64 18.70 19.04
CA ASN A 123 10.42 18.46 20.26
C ASN A 123 10.65 19.79 20.99
#